data_AF-A0A933YU54-F1
#
_entry.id   AF-A0A933YU54-F1
#
_cell.length_a   1.000
_cell.length_b   1.000
_cell.length_c   1.000
_cell.angle_alpha   90.00
_cell.angle_beta   90.00
_cell.angle_gamma   90.00
#
_symmetry.space_group_name_H-M   'P 1'
#
loop_
_entity.id
_entity.type
_entity.pdbx_description
1 polymer ?
#
loop_
_entity_poly.entity_id
_entity_poly.type
_entity_poly.pdbx_seq_one_letter_code
_entity_poly.pdbx_strand_id
1 'polypeptide(L)'
;MSCRAIAMIASFARSALLHKTNSSDLVRQRIIGLLANTAALSPEDLDGSASLVEEEPLTFGSTVASLHSELGLKILGGCCGTDDRHIRALASRLATGT
;
A
#
# COMPACT_ATOMS: atom_id res chain seq x y z
N MET A 1 -16.71 5.03 16.19
CA MET A 1 -15.39 5.46 15.70
C MET A 1 -15.51 5.61 14.19
N SER A 2 -15.56 6.83 13.66
CA SER A 2 -15.55 7.06 12.22
C SER A 2 -14.11 6.90 11.73
N CYS A 3 -13.85 5.92 10.88
CA CYS A 3 -12.55 5.68 10.30
C CYS A 3 -12.33 6.72 9.20
N ARG A 4 -11.61 7.81 9.51
CA ARG A 4 -11.12 8.75 8.49
C ARG A 4 -9.91 8.13 7.79
N ALA A 5 -10.15 7.15 6.92
CA ALA A 5 -9.08 6.50 6.17
C ALA A 5 -8.69 7.36 4.96
N ILE A 6 -7.55 8.06 5.01
CA ILE A 6 -6.87 8.41 3.77
C ILE A 6 -6.50 7.07 3.11
N ALA A 7 -7.15 6.72 2.00
CA ALA A 7 -6.94 5.45 1.31
C ALA A 7 -5.59 5.43 0.57
N MET A 8 -4.51 5.30 1.33
CA MET A 8 -3.18 5.16 0.76
C MET A 8 -2.95 3.70 0.34
N ILE A 9 -3.38 3.37 -0.87
CA ILE A 9 -3.07 2.09 -1.53
C ILE A 9 -1.74 2.20 -2.29
N ALA A 10 -1.18 1.05 -2.71
CA ALA A 10 0.11 1.00 -3.39
C ALA A 10 0.19 1.89 -4.64
N SER A 11 -0.86 1.91 -5.47
CA SER A 11 -0.87 2.69 -6.72
C SER A 11 -0.89 4.20 -6.49
N PHE A 12 -1.61 4.68 -5.47
CA PHE A 12 -1.59 6.09 -5.08
C PHE A 12 -0.20 6.51 -4.57
N ALA A 13 0.39 5.70 -3.69
CA ALA A 13 1.75 5.93 -3.20
C ALA A 13 2.77 6.01 -4.34
N ARG A 14 2.68 5.05 -5.27
CA ARG A 14 3.52 5.00 -6.47
C ARG A 14 3.38 6.27 -7.31
N SER A 15 2.14 6.66 -7.64
CA SER A 15 1.86 7.86 -8.42
C SER A 15 2.41 9.12 -7.73
N ALA A 16 2.18 9.25 -6.43
CA ALA A 16 2.65 10.39 -5.65
C ALA A 16 4.18 10.48 -5.61
N LEU A 17 4.91 9.36 -5.44
CA LEU A 17 6.37 9.34 -5.34
C LEU A 17 7.08 9.44 -6.68
N LEU A 18 6.41 9.06 -7.78
CA LEU A 18 6.91 9.26 -9.14
C LEU A 18 6.59 10.65 -9.70
N HIS A 19 5.70 11.41 -9.07
CA HIS A 19 5.36 12.75 -9.50
C HIS A 19 6.58 13.67 -9.43
N LYS A 20 6.80 14.49 -10.47
CA LYS A 20 7.99 15.37 -10.61
C LYS A 20 8.29 16.22 -9.37
N THR A 21 7.25 16.69 -8.68
CA THR A 21 7.39 17.51 -7.46
C THR A 21 7.94 16.72 -6.27
N ASN A 22 7.69 15.42 -6.20
CA ASN A 22 7.98 14.57 -5.04
C ASN A 22 9.12 13.57 -5.32
N SER A 23 9.67 13.53 -6.53
CA SER A 23 10.62 12.50 -6.95
C SER A 23 12.10 12.89 -6.75
N SER A 24 12.40 13.87 -5.89
CA SER A 24 13.78 14.29 -5.62
C SER A 24 14.55 13.25 -4.81
N ASP A 25 15.88 13.27 -4.89
CA ASP A 25 16.73 12.34 -4.15
C ASP A 25 16.50 12.41 -2.63
N LEU A 26 16.28 13.63 -2.11
CA LEU A 26 15.98 13.83 -0.70
C LEU A 26 14.68 13.13 -0.27
N VAL A 27 13.64 13.19 -1.10
CA VAL A 27 12.36 12.52 -0.81
C VAL A 27 12.55 10.99 -0.85
N ARG A 28 13.25 10.47 -1.86
CA ARG A 28 13.54 9.03 -1.97
C ARG A 28 14.35 8.48 -0.79
N GLN A 29 15.21 9.30 -0.19
CA GLN A 29 15.98 8.90 0.99
C GLN A 29 15.15 8.95 2.29
N ARG A 30 14.14 9.82 2.38
CA ARG A 30 13.35 10.01 3.61
C ARG A 30 12.11 9.14 3.69
N ILE A 31 11.50 8.80 2.56
CA ILE A 31 10.33 7.92 2.52
C ILE A 31 10.81 6.48 2.41
N ILE A 32 10.80 5.77 3.55
CA ILE A 32 11.40 4.44 3.67
C ILE A 32 10.37 3.31 3.66
N GLY A 33 9.07 3.61 3.67
CA GLY A 33 8.06 2.57 3.78
C GLY A 33 6.62 3.01 3.59
N LEU A 34 5.75 2.02 3.46
CA LEU A 34 4.31 2.15 3.30
C LEU A 34 3.59 1.01 4.01
N LEU A 35 2.56 1.34 4.80
CA LEU A 35 1.55 0.40 5.28
C LEU A 35 0.26 0.68 4.52
N ALA A 36 -0.01 -0.13 3.50
CA ALA A 36 -1.08 0.12 2.54
C ALA A 36 -2.45 -0.35 3.06
N ASN A 37 -3.49 0.40 2.73
CA ASN A 37 -4.87 -0.08 2.83
C ASN A 37 -5.20 -0.95 1.60
N THR A 38 -6.26 -1.74 1.68
CA THR A 38 -6.71 -2.62 0.58
C THR A 38 -7.82 -2.03 -0.28
N ALA A 39 -8.63 -1.13 0.25
CA ALA A 39 -9.71 -0.49 -0.52
C ALA A 39 -9.20 0.72 -1.31
N ALA A 40 -9.40 0.70 -2.63
CA ALA A 40 -9.16 1.82 -3.54
C ALA A 40 -10.36 2.80 -3.60
N LEU A 41 -11.00 3.05 -2.46
CA LEU A 41 -12.20 3.88 -2.35
C LEU A 41 -11.90 5.10 -1.45
N SER A 42 -12.66 6.18 -1.62
CA SER A 42 -12.54 7.33 -0.74
C SER A 42 -13.02 6.96 0.68
N PRO A 43 -12.53 7.65 1.74
CA PRO A 43 -13.09 7.46 3.07
C PRO A 43 -14.61 7.68 3.11
N GLU A 44 -15.13 8.60 2.30
CA GLU A 44 -16.56 8.88 2.19
C GLU A 44 -17.34 7.70 1.59
N ASP A 45 -16.78 7.02 0.58
CA ASP A 45 -17.39 5.83 -0.03
C ASP A 45 -17.38 4.60 0.91
N LEU A 46 -16.46 4.58 1.87
CA LEU A 46 -16.32 3.50 2.86
C LEU A 46 -17.15 3.75 4.12
N ASP A 47 -17.62 4.98 4.35
CA ASP A 47 -18.39 5.33 5.54
C ASP A 47 -19.76 4.65 5.53
N GLY A 48 -20.03 3.85 6.56
CA GLY A 48 -21.27 3.08 6.65
C GLY A 48 -21.37 1.89 5.69
N SER A 49 -20.26 1.47 5.05
CA SER A 49 -20.26 0.26 4.21
C SER A 49 -20.77 -0.96 4.99
N ALA A 50 -21.73 -1.69 4.42
CA ALA A 50 -22.33 -2.88 5.03
C ALA A 50 -21.38 -4.09 5.06
N SER A 51 -20.31 -4.03 4.28
CA SER A 51 -19.33 -5.11 4.10
C SER A 51 -17.91 -4.57 4.07
N LEU A 52 -16.95 -5.39 4.50
CA LEU A 52 -15.54 -5.09 4.30
C LEU A 52 -15.23 -5.08 2.81
N VAL A 53 -14.69 -3.96 2.32
CA VAL A 53 -14.13 -3.87 0.97
C VAL A 53 -12.63 -4.10 1.09
N GLU A 54 -12.16 -5.22 0.51
CA GLU A 54 -10.74 -5.57 0.49
C GLU A 54 -10.29 -5.94 -0.95
N GLU A 55 -9.01 -5.77 -1.21
CA GLU A 55 -8.32 -6.23 -2.41
C GLU A 55 -7.85 -7.66 -2.15
N GLU A 56 -7.85 -8.51 -3.18
CA GLU A 56 -7.39 -9.88 -3.03
C GLU A 56 -5.93 -9.95 -2.52
N PRO A 57 -5.61 -10.82 -1.53
CA PRO A 57 -4.30 -10.88 -0.90
C PRO A 57 -3.12 -11.01 -1.88
N LEU A 58 -3.29 -11.77 -2.97
CA LEU A 58 -2.25 -11.95 -3.98
C LEU A 58 -1.99 -10.68 -4.80
N THR A 59 -3.05 -9.93 -5.10
CA THR A 59 -2.95 -8.64 -5.79
C THR A 59 -2.25 -7.65 -4.88
N PHE A 60 -2.69 -7.52 -3.63
CA PHE A 60 -2.06 -6.68 -2.61
C PHE A 60 -0.58 -6.99 -2.43
N GLY A 61 -0.24 -8.27 -2.24
CA GLY A 61 1.14 -8.70 -2.06
C GLY A 61 2.02 -8.35 -3.26
N SER A 62 1.50 -8.49 -4.48
CA SER A 62 2.24 -8.15 -5.70
C SER A 62 2.42 -6.65 -5.88
N THR A 63 1.37 -5.85 -5.66
CA THR A 63 1.40 -4.39 -5.87
C THR A 63 2.24 -3.69 -4.81
N VAL A 64 2.16 -4.12 -3.55
CA VAL A 64 2.98 -3.55 -2.47
C VAL A 64 4.45 -3.97 -2.61
N ALA A 65 4.74 -5.22 -2.98
CA ALA A 65 6.12 -5.66 -3.21
C ALA A 65 6.81 -4.90 -4.36
N SER A 66 6.07 -4.49 -5.40
CA SER A 66 6.66 -3.75 -6.52
C SER A 66 7.25 -2.40 -6.08
N LEU A 67 6.73 -1.80 -5.00
CA LEU A 67 7.26 -0.55 -4.44
C LEU A 67 8.69 -0.70 -3.88
N HIS A 68 9.05 -1.90 -3.39
CA HIS A 68 10.43 -2.18 -3.00
C HIS A 68 11.35 -2.15 -4.22
N SER A 69 11.00 -2.89 -5.28
CA SER A 69 11.84 -2.95 -6.50
C SER A 69 11.89 -1.63 -7.27
N GLU A 70 10.78 -0.88 -7.32
CA GLU A 70 10.69 0.34 -8.14
C GLU A 70 11.21 1.58 -7.42
N LEU A 71 10.98 1.68 -6.10
CA LEU A 71 11.23 2.90 -5.32
C LEU A 71 12.21 2.70 -4.16
N GLY A 72 12.66 1.47 -3.90
CA GLY A 72 13.60 1.16 -2.82
C GLY A 72 12.98 1.23 -1.42
N LEU A 73 11.66 1.15 -1.30
CA LEU A 73 10.98 1.15 0.01
C LEU A 73 11.33 -0.12 0.79
N LYS A 74 11.73 0.04 2.06
CA LYS A 74 12.27 -1.04 2.90
C LYS A 74 11.24 -1.60 3.88
N ILE A 75 10.32 -0.76 4.33
CA ILE A 75 9.28 -1.14 5.30
C ILE A 75 7.95 -1.22 4.56
N LEU A 76 7.48 -2.42 4.30
CA LEU A 76 6.23 -2.66 3.57
C LEU A 76 5.27 -3.49 4.42
N GLY A 77 4.00 -3.11 4.43
CA GLY A 77 2.99 -3.81 5.20
C GLY A 77 1.57 -3.37 4.87
N GLY A 78 0.66 -3.79 5.73
CA GLY A 78 -0.77 -3.53 5.63
C GLY A 78 -1.30 -2.65 6.77
N CYS A 79 -2.38 -1.95 6.50
CA CYS A 79 -3.17 -1.20 7.47
C CYS A 79 -4.64 -1.64 7.40
N CYS A 80 -5.58 -0.72 7.16
CA CYS A 80 -7.01 -1.03 7.16
C CYS A 80 -7.38 -1.97 6.02
N GLY A 81 -8.14 -3.02 6.35
CA GLY A 81 -8.57 -4.04 5.39
C GLY A 81 -7.51 -5.08 5.05
N THR A 82 -6.38 -5.11 5.79
CA THR A 82 -5.39 -6.20 5.68
C THR A 82 -5.51 -7.19 6.84
N ASP A 83 -5.16 -8.44 6.55
CA ASP A 83 -5.09 -9.54 7.51
C ASP A 83 -3.84 -10.42 7.25
N ASP A 84 -3.74 -11.58 7.91
CA ASP A 84 -2.58 -12.44 7.76
C ASP A 84 -2.41 -13.01 6.34
N ARG A 85 -3.51 -13.19 5.57
CA ARG A 85 -3.45 -13.64 4.18
C ARG A 85 -2.68 -12.65 3.32
N HIS A 86 -2.94 -11.35 3.51
CA HIS A 86 -2.27 -10.26 2.80
C HIS A 86 -0.78 -10.19 3.15
N ILE A 87 -0.45 -10.28 4.44
CA ILE A 87 0.94 -10.22 4.90
C ILE A 87 1.72 -11.45 4.42
N ARG A 88 1.12 -12.65 4.41
CA ARG A 88 1.75 -13.86 3.83
C ARG A 88 2.02 -13.72 2.35
N ALA A 89 1.07 -13.18 1.58
CA ALA A 89 1.25 -12.94 0.15
C ALA A 89 2.38 -11.94 -0.11
N LEU A 90 2.43 -10.82 0.64
CA LEU A 90 3.52 -9.84 0.56
C LEU A 90 4.88 -10.47 0.91
N ALA A 91 4.96 -11.19 2.04
CA ALA A 91 6.18 -11.85 2.47
C ALA A 91 6.68 -12.87 1.44
N SER A 92 5.77 -13.68 0.87
CA SER A 92 6.11 -14.62 -0.19
C SER A 92 6.70 -13.90 -1.40
N ARG A 93 6.12 -12.77 -1.84
CA ARG A 93 6.62 -12.01 -2.99
C ARG A 93 8.01 -11.43 -2.73
N LEU A 94 8.23 -10.85 -1.55
CA LEU A 94 9.52 -10.27 -1.17
C LEU A 94 10.61 -11.34 -1.00
N ALA A 95 10.27 -12.54 -0.51
CA ALA A 95 11.22 -13.64 -0.35
C ALA A 95 11.64 -14.27 -1.69
N THR A 96 10.76 -14.24 -2.71
CA THR A 96 11.02 -14.82 -4.03
C THR A 96 11.69 -13.85 -5.01
N GLY A 97 11.77 -12.56 -4.70
CA GLY A 97 12.24 -11.51 -5.60
C GLY A 97 13.46 -10.76 -5.07
N THR A 98 14.65 -11.16 -5.53
CA THR A 98 15.82 -10.28 -5.73
C THR A 98 16.09 -10.20 -7.22
#